data_AF-A0A2N5SXX6-F1
#
_entry.id   AF-A0A2N5SXX6-F1
#
_cell.length_a   1.000
_cell.length_b   1.000
_cell.length_c   1.000
_cell.angle_alpha   90.00
_cell.angle_beta   90.00
_cell.angle_gamma   90.00
#
_symmetry.space_group_name_H-M   'P 1'
#
loop_
_entity.id
_entity.type
_entity.pdbx_description
1 polymer ?
#
loop_
_entity_poly.entity_id
_entity_poly.type
_entity_poly.pdbx_seq_one_letter_code
_entity_poly.pdbx_strand_id
1 'polypeptide(L)'
;MSSNPRERYESFRRHLQFLSDMDEDAQQEEEQLMALFDDSDDDINPSERAPIFNRIPNKERNSFSGHMRLMADYLDDEAIYSKDDFERRFRVTKGVFFCLCNDLQTKNSTV
;
A
#
# COMPACT_ATOMS: atom_id res chain seq x y z
N MET A 1 -35.05 24.14 40.83
CA MET A 1 -33.69 23.66 41.17
C MET A 1 -32.72 24.42 40.26
N SER A 2 -31.96 25.37 40.82
CA SER A 2 -31.05 26.23 40.05
C SER A 2 -29.67 25.59 40.03
N SER A 3 -29.21 25.11 38.86
CA SER A 3 -27.87 24.55 38.71
C SER A 3 -26.82 25.64 38.89
N ASN A 4 -25.86 25.40 39.79
CA ASN A 4 -24.83 26.35 40.19
C ASN A 4 -23.92 26.69 38.99
N PRO A 5 -23.77 27.98 38.61
CA PRO A 5 -22.96 28.38 37.44
C PRO A 5 -21.52 27.87 37.46
N ARG A 6 -20.93 27.71 38.66
CA ARG A 6 -19.57 27.18 38.83
C ARG A 6 -19.46 25.69 38.49
N GLU A 7 -20.44 24.88 38.87
CA GLU A 7 -20.46 23.44 38.56
C GLU A 7 -20.58 23.20 37.06
N ARG A 8 -21.34 24.06 36.37
CA ARG A 8 -21.49 24.00 34.91
C ARG A 8 -20.17 24.31 34.20
N TYR A 9 -19.41 25.28 34.72
CA TYR A 9 -18.10 25.64 34.18
C TYR A 9 -17.04 24.56 34.42
N GLU A 10 -17.01 23.96 35.61
CA GLU A 10 -16.10 22.85 35.93
C GLU A 10 -16.43 21.59 35.11
N SER A 11 -17.72 21.30 34.91
CA SER A 11 -18.15 20.21 34.03
C SER A 11 -17.74 20.44 32.58
N PHE A 12 -17.84 21.69 32.10
CA PHE A 12 -17.42 22.05 30.75
C PHE A 12 -15.91 21.96 30.58
N ARG A 13 -15.12 22.45 31.54
CA ARG A 13 -13.65 22.31 31.54
C ARG A 13 -13.20 20.87 31.53
N ARG A 14 -13.80 20.02 32.38
CA ARG A 14 -13.46 18.59 32.42
C ARG A 14 -13.78 17.88 31.11
N HIS A 15 -14.89 18.25 30.47
CA HIS A 15 -15.25 17.72 29.16
C HIS A 15 -14.27 18.17 28.07
N LEU A 16 -13.83 19.43 28.08
CA LEU A 16 -12.80 19.91 27.15
C LEU A 16 -11.46 19.20 27.35
N GLN A 17 -11.05 18.96 28.60
CA GLN A 17 -9.83 18.19 28.90
C GLN A 17 -9.95 16.75 28.38
N PHE A 18 -11.10 16.11 28.59
CA PHE A 18 -11.33 14.77 28.05
C PHE A 18 -11.24 14.74 26.51
N LEU A 19 -11.75 15.76 25.83
CA LEU A 19 -11.65 15.85 24.37
C LEU A 19 -10.21 16.10 23.89
N SER A 20 -9.41 16.90 24.61
CA SER A 20 -7.99 17.08 24.27
C SER A 20 -7.19 15.81 24.46
N ASP A 21 -7.42 15.09 25.57
CA ASP A 21 -6.68 13.86 25.88
C ASP A 21 -6.99 12.77 24.84
N MET A 22 -8.26 12.65 24.40
CA MET A 22 -8.64 11.71 23.35
C MET A 22 -8.05 12.05 21.96
N ASP A 23 -7.85 13.34 21.67
CA ASP A 23 -7.27 13.81 20.40
C ASP A 23 -5.75 13.57 20.37
N GLU A 24 -5.06 13.79 21.51
CA GLU A 24 -3.65 13.45 21.70
C GLU A 24 -3.39 11.94 21.56
N ASP A 25 -4.21 11.10 22.18
CA ASP A 25 -4.11 9.63 22.07
C ASP A 25 -4.29 9.15 20.61
N ALA A 26 -5.25 9.74 19.88
CA ALA A 26 -5.51 9.41 18.48
C ALA A 26 -4.35 9.82 17.56
N GLN A 27 -3.79 11.02 17.78
CA GLN A 27 -2.62 11.50 17.05
C GLN A 27 -1.41 10.60 17.29
N GLN A 28 -1.21 10.17 18.54
CA GLN A 28 -0.09 9.29 18.89
C GLN A 28 -0.24 7.89 18.30
N GLU A 29 -1.46 7.36 18.17
CA GLU A 29 -1.72 6.10 17.47
C GLU A 29 -1.49 6.21 15.96
N GLU A 30 -1.88 7.33 15.35
CA GLU A 30 -1.64 7.63 13.93
C GLU A 30 -0.14 7.72 13.62
N GLU A 31 0.64 8.42 14.45
CA GLU A 31 2.11 8.51 14.31
C GLU A 31 2.78 7.14 14.42
N GLN A 32 2.33 6.29 15.36
CA GLN A 32 2.85 4.92 15.52
C GLN A 32 2.52 4.03 14.31
N LEU A 33 1.32 4.16 13.74
CA LEU A 33 0.94 3.48 12.50
C LEU A 33 1.78 3.97 11.33
N MET A 34 1.98 5.28 11.20
CA MET A 34 2.79 5.86 10.13
C MET A 34 4.24 5.38 10.20
N ALA A 35 4.83 5.34 11.39
CA ALA A 35 6.19 4.82 11.62
C ALA A 35 6.33 3.31 11.30
N LEU A 36 5.26 2.52 11.44
CA LEU A 36 5.26 1.09 11.06
C LEU A 36 5.22 0.89 9.55
N PHE A 37 4.61 1.82 8.80
CA PHE A 37 4.53 1.78 7.33
C PHE A 37 5.69 2.51 6.63
N ASP A 38 6.44 3.36 7.35
CA ASP A 38 7.62 4.07 6.87
C ASP A 38 8.88 3.17 6.74
N ASP A 39 8.84 1.94 7.26
CA ASP A 39 9.85 0.89 7.01
C ASP A 39 9.71 0.30 5.58
N SER A 40 9.26 1.11 4.63
CA SER A 40 9.34 0.77 3.22
C SER A 40 10.82 0.70 2.84
N ASP A 41 11.24 -0.49 2.43
CA ASP A 41 12.61 -0.89 2.13
C ASP A 41 13.35 -0.04 1.06
N ASP A 42 12.72 1.03 0.55
CA ASP A 42 13.17 1.81 -0.60
C ASP A 42 14.16 2.94 -0.25
N ASP A 43 14.19 3.44 0.99
CA ASP A 43 15.06 4.57 1.41
C ASP A 43 16.27 4.19 2.29
N ILE A 44 16.41 2.92 2.68
CA ILE A 44 17.54 2.45 3.50
C ILE A 44 18.72 2.07 2.60
N ASN A 45 19.87 2.72 2.82
CA ASN A 45 21.11 2.35 2.15
C ASN A 45 21.41 0.85 2.42
N PRO A 46 21.59 0.00 1.39
CA PRO A 46 21.75 -1.45 1.59
C PRO A 46 22.88 -1.85 2.55
N SER A 47 23.85 -0.95 2.74
CA SER A 47 24.98 -1.11 3.66
C SER A 47 24.63 -0.94 5.15
N GLU A 48 23.51 -0.33 5.49
CA GLU A 48 23.08 -0.05 6.89
C GLU A 48 22.10 -1.12 7.41
N ARG A 49 21.63 -2.02 6.54
CA ARG A 49 20.70 -3.08 6.92
C ARG A 49 21.43 -4.17 7.70
N ALA A 50 21.00 -4.42 8.94
CA ALA A 50 21.44 -5.59 9.68
C ALA A 50 21.14 -6.86 8.84
N PRO A 51 22.11 -7.76 8.64
CA PRO A 51 21.91 -8.93 7.80
C PRO A 51 20.82 -9.81 8.41
N ILE A 52 19.72 -9.98 7.67
CA ILE A 52 18.68 -10.95 8.02
C ILE A 52 19.28 -12.35 7.79
N PHE A 53 19.70 -13.00 8.88
CA PHE A 53 20.20 -14.37 8.83
C PHE A 53 19.16 -15.28 8.17
N ASN A 54 19.60 -16.08 7.19
CA ASN A 54 18.78 -16.99 6.38
C ASN A 54 17.90 -16.34 5.29
N ARG A 55 18.05 -15.06 4.96
CA ARG A 55 17.40 -14.49 3.76
C ARG A 55 18.04 -15.11 2.51
N ILE A 56 17.25 -15.85 1.74
CA ILE A 56 17.67 -16.32 0.42
C ILE A 56 17.79 -15.09 -0.48
N PRO A 57 18.95 -14.84 -1.11
CA PRO A 57 19.11 -13.72 -2.03
C PRO A 57 18.06 -13.77 -3.14
N ASN A 58 17.58 -12.60 -3.58
CA ASN A 58 16.69 -12.57 -4.73
C ASN A 58 17.45 -13.13 -5.93
N LYS A 59 17.04 -14.30 -6.41
CA LYS A 59 17.65 -14.94 -7.57
C LYS A 59 17.29 -14.11 -8.79
N GLU A 60 18.28 -13.70 -9.58
CA GLU A 60 18.05 -13.10 -10.89
C GLU A 60 17.17 -14.02 -11.75
N ARG A 61 15.92 -13.60 -11.97
CA ARG A 61 14.91 -14.37 -12.74
C ARG A 61 14.84 -13.93 -14.20
N ASN A 62 15.80 -13.12 -14.66
CA ASN A 62 15.83 -12.53 -16.00
C ASN A 62 14.48 -11.88 -16.36
N SER A 63 14.05 -10.90 -15.55
CA SER A 63 12.72 -10.26 -15.64
C SER A 63 12.35 -9.88 -17.07
N PHE A 64 13.29 -9.28 -17.81
CA PHE A 64 13.10 -8.90 -19.21
C PHE A 64 12.77 -10.10 -20.12
N SER A 65 13.50 -11.20 -20.00
CA SER A 65 13.23 -12.41 -20.79
C SER A 65 11.87 -13.04 -20.44
N GLY A 66 11.47 -12.97 -19.17
CA GLY A 66 10.16 -13.42 -18.72
C GLY A 66 9.04 -12.56 -19.29
N HIS A 67 9.23 -11.24 -19.30
CA HIS A 67 8.30 -10.29 -19.90
C HIS A 67 8.11 -10.57 -21.40
N MET A 68 9.21 -10.67 -22.17
CA MET A 68 9.16 -10.97 -23.60
C MET A 68 8.39 -12.26 -23.89
N ARG A 69 8.62 -13.30 -23.09
CA ARG A 69 7.93 -14.57 -23.25
C ARG A 69 6.45 -14.48 -22.91
N LEU A 70 6.08 -13.71 -21.89
CA LEU A 70 4.69 -13.50 -21.52
C LEU A 70 3.93 -12.71 -22.60
N MET A 71 4.58 -11.74 -23.26
CA MET A 71 4.01 -11.03 -24.41
C MET A 71 3.74 -11.99 -25.57
N ALA A 72 4.76 -12.72 -26.01
CA ALA A 72 4.65 -13.65 -27.14
C ALA A 72 3.67 -14.80 -26.89
N ASP A 73 3.63 -15.33 -25.66
CA ASP A 73 2.77 -16.46 -25.33
C ASP A 73 1.30 -16.04 -25.25
N TYR A 74 1.01 -14.84 -24.75
CA TYR A 74 -0.36 -14.48 -24.36
C TYR A 74 -0.87 -13.13 -24.84
N LEU A 75 -0.05 -12.09 -25.00
CA LEU A 75 -0.56 -10.72 -25.20
C LEU A 75 -0.44 -10.19 -26.63
N ASP A 76 0.50 -10.70 -27.42
CA ASP A 76 0.66 -10.31 -28.81
C ASP A 76 -0.55 -10.72 -29.68
N ASP A 77 -0.72 -10.05 -30.82
CA ASP A 77 -1.83 -10.33 -31.76
C ASP A 77 -1.73 -11.76 -32.32
N GLU A 78 -0.51 -12.25 -32.54
CA GLU A 78 -0.21 -13.64 -32.96
C GLU A 78 0.19 -14.54 -31.76
N ALA A 79 -0.37 -14.30 -30.58
CA ALA A 79 -0.06 -15.07 -29.38
C ALA A 79 -0.33 -16.58 -29.55
N ILE A 80 0.56 -17.40 -28.98
CA ILE A 80 0.48 -18.87 -29.03
C ILE A 80 -0.79 -19.38 -28.35
N TYR A 81 -1.16 -18.76 -27.22
CA TYR A 81 -2.31 -19.17 -26.43
C TYR A 81 -3.50 -18.25 -26.64
N SER A 82 -4.68 -18.87 -26.62
CA SER A 82 -5.93 -18.15 -26.84
C SER A 82 -6.28 -17.22 -25.67
N LYS A 83 -7.28 -16.36 -25.89
CA LYS A 83 -7.84 -15.52 -24.81
C LYS A 83 -8.40 -16.38 -23.67
N ASP A 84 -9.03 -17.51 -23.98
CA ASP A 84 -9.61 -18.40 -22.97
C ASP A 84 -8.51 -19.06 -22.12
N ASP A 85 -7.37 -19.39 -22.71
CA ASP A 85 -6.20 -19.89 -21.99
C ASP A 85 -5.62 -18.85 -21.04
N PHE A 86 -5.55 -17.58 -21.48
CA PHE A 86 -5.15 -16.46 -20.63
C PHE A 86 -6.09 -16.32 -19.43
N GLU A 87 -7.40 -16.29 -19.66
CA GLU A 87 -8.41 -16.19 -18.60
C GLU A 87 -8.33 -17.38 -17.63
N ARG A 88 -8.12 -18.59 -18.15
CA ARG A 88 -7.91 -19.77 -17.33
C ARG A 88 -6.60 -19.70 -16.54
N ARG A 89 -5.53 -19.11 -17.07
CA ARG A 89 -4.24 -19.05 -16.37
C ARG A 89 -4.20 -17.95 -15.30
N PHE A 90 -4.70 -16.77 -15.63
CA PHE A 90 -4.56 -15.56 -14.81
C PHE A 90 -5.85 -15.15 -14.08
N ARG A 91 -6.98 -15.80 -14.38
CA ARG A 91 -8.29 -15.57 -13.74
C ARG A 91 -8.82 -14.15 -13.92
N VAL A 92 -8.40 -13.49 -15.00
CA VAL A 92 -8.86 -12.17 -15.44
C VAL A 92 -8.95 -12.12 -16.97
N THR A 93 -9.85 -11.30 -17.49
CA THR A 93 -9.94 -11.07 -18.94
C THR A 93 -8.78 -10.19 -19.43
N LYS A 94 -8.34 -10.39 -20.68
CA LYS A 94 -7.31 -9.54 -21.31
C LYS A 94 -7.66 -8.05 -21.23
N GLY A 95 -8.94 -7.71 -21.41
CA GLY A 95 -9.41 -6.33 -21.33
C GLY A 95 -9.20 -5.71 -19.95
N VAL A 96 -9.57 -6.42 -18.88
CA VAL A 96 -9.34 -5.96 -17.50
C VAL A 96 -7.84 -5.83 -17.22
N PHE A 97 -7.03 -6.79 -17.68
CA PHE A 97 -5.58 -6.71 -17.55
C PHE A 97 -5.02 -5.43 -18.20
N PHE A 98 -5.41 -5.10 -19.44
CA PHE A 98 -4.95 -3.88 -20.09
C PHE A 98 -5.46 -2.59 -19.42
N CYS A 99 -6.70 -2.58 -18.92
CA CYS A 99 -7.20 -1.45 -18.13
C CYS A 99 -6.34 -1.22 -16.88
N LEU A 100 -6.00 -2.28 -16.15
CA LEU A 100 -5.12 -2.19 -14.97
C LEU A 100 -3.72 -1.67 -15.35
N CYS A 101 -3.14 -2.14 -16.45
CA CYS A 101 -1.87 -1.62 -16.94
C CYS A 101 -1.94 -0.12 -17.26
N ASN A 102 -3.01 0.33 -17.91
CA ASN A 102 -3.21 1.73 -18.26
C ASN A 102 -3.40 2.61 -17.00
N ASP A 103 -4.18 2.13 -16.03
CA ASP A 103 -4.40 2.82 -14.75
C ASP A 103 -3.08 2.98 -13.99
N LEU A 104 -2.25 1.94 -13.96
CA LEU A 104 -0.92 1.99 -13.33
C LEU A 104 0.01 2.98 -14.03
N GLN A 105 0.01 3.00 -15.36
CA GLN A 105 0.82 3.96 -16.13
C GLN A 105 0.36 5.40 -15.88
N THR A 106 -0.95 5.64 -15.85
CA THR A 106 -1.52 6.99 -15.65
C THR A 106 -1.23 7.51 -14.23
N LYS A 107 -1.39 6.66 -13.20
CA LYS A 107 -1.06 7.03 -11.82
C LYS A 107 0.43 7.32 -11.63
N ASN A 108 1.31 6.53 -12.26
CA ASN A 108 2.76 6.74 -12.19
C ASN A 108 3.26 7.91 -13.06
N SER A 109 2.42 8.43 -13.96
CA SER A 109 2.75 9.61 -14.80
C SER A 109 2.29 10.93 -14.19
N THR A 110 1.60 10.90 -13.05
CA THR A 110 1.15 12.12 -12.33
C THR A 110 2.20 12.51 -11.29
N VAL A 111 3.43 12.70 -11.75
CA VAL A 111 4.57 13.28 -11.00
C VAL A 111 5.08 14.48 -11.79
#